data_AF-A0A645CHG0-F1
#
_entry.id   AF-A0A645CHG0-F1
#
_cell.length_a   1.000
_cell.length_b   1.000
_cell.length_c   1.000
_cell.angle_alpha   90.00
_cell.angle_beta   90.00
_cell.angle_gamma   90.00
#
_symmetry.space_group_name_H-M   'P 1'
#
loop_
_entity.id
_entity.type
_entity.pdbx_description
1 polymer ?
#
loop_
_entity_poly.entity_id
_entity_poly.type
_entity_poly.pdbx_seq_one_letter_code
_entity_poly.pdbx_strand_id
1 'polypeptide(L)'
;MFEANDFNLYSWASNPKTATGKLRTLWDSKYFYILAEITTDPNFDFTASQSTVWERDSLGVFVDYSYKRDENYKYSLANGDIYEYLNIQADGKYYGTYGTSSVKPEDYPEILISSEKNATGYVMEIAIPLSKPGLKIGEKVGFDVNICEADSGKRVGVTAWNANATDMWQYSNVLGTITLGGSNAPKEEPKEEPETDDNTTSPTTGDFTALMVAAVLASAGSALIISKKKVK
;
A
#
# COMPACT_ATOMS: atom_id res chain seq x y z
N MET A 1 8.80 -18.33 0.96
CA MET A 1 8.73 -17.50 -0.26
C MET A 1 7.31 -16.97 -0.34
N PHE A 2 7.12 -15.65 -0.26
CA PHE A 2 5.79 -15.04 -0.23
C PHE A 2 5.25 -14.97 -1.67
N GLU A 3 4.20 -15.73 -1.98
CA GLU A 3 3.46 -15.58 -3.24
C GLU A 3 2.54 -14.36 -3.12
N ALA A 4 2.89 -13.28 -3.81
CA ALA A 4 1.98 -12.19 -4.04
C ALA A 4 1.22 -12.41 -5.34
N ASN A 5 -0.09 -12.14 -5.36
CA ASN A 5 -0.78 -12.04 -6.64
C ASN A 5 -0.46 -10.69 -7.27
N ASP A 6 0.06 -10.73 -8.49
CA ASP A 6 0.18 -9.54 -9.31
C ASP A 6 -1.22 -9.05 -9.70
N PHE A 7 -1.55 -7.82 -9.33
CA PHE A 7 -2.76 -7.17 -9.80
C PHE A 7 -2.43 -6.17 -10.88
N ASN A 8 -2.99 -6.37 -12.07
CA ASN A 8 -2.97 -5.35 -13.11
C ASN A 8 -3.89 -4.19 -12.69
N LEU A 9 -3.35 -2.98 -12.73
CA LEU A 9 -4.12 -1.76 -12.60
C LEU A 9 -4.69 -1.42 -13.99
N TYR A 10 -6.01 -1.16 -14.09
CA TYR A 10 -6.68 -0.86 -15.36
C TYR A 10 -7.04 0.63 -15.46
N SER A 11 -6.84 1.20 -16.65
CA SER A 11 -7.16 2.60 -16.93
C SER A 11 -8.66 2.84 -16.91
N TRP A 12 -9.10 3.98 -16.36
CA TRP A 12 -10.53 4.37 -16.34
C TRP A 12 -11.08 4.63 -17.75
N ALA A 13 -10.22 4.95 -18.72
CA ALA A 13 -10.58 5.14 -20.12
C ALA A 13 -9.48 4.57 -21.02
N SER A 14 -9.76 4.38 -22.31
CA SER A 14 -8.78 4.06 -23.35
C SER A 14 -7.85 5.26 -23.63
N ASN A 15 -7.16 5.75 -22.60
CA ASN A 15 -6.12 6.76 -22.73
C ASN A 15 -4.77 6.03 -22.75
N PRO A 16 -3.96 6.14 -23.82
CA PRO A 16 -2.65 5.49 -23.91
C PRO A 16 -1.62 6.00 -22.89
N LYS A 17 -1.93 7.09 -22.15
CA LYS A 17 -1.07 7.69 -21.12
C LYS A 17 -1.58 7.36 -19.72
N THR A 18 -1.66 6.09 -19.36
CA THR A 18 -2.00 5.72 -17.97
C THR A 18 -0.85 4.94 -17.36
N ALA A 19 -0.29 5.45 -16.27
CA ALA A 19 0.58 4.69 -15.38
C ALA A 19 -0.09 3.38 -14.95
N THR A 20 0.62 2.27 -15.08
CA THR A 20 0.19 0.94 -14.64
C THR A 20 1.33 0.25 -13.91
N GLY A 21 0.98 -0.73 -13.09
CA GLY A 21 1.93 -1.40 -12.23
C GLY A 21 1.34 -2.60 -11.53
N LYS A 22 2.11 -3.10 -10.57
CA LYS A 22 1.74 -4.19 -9.67
C LYS A 22 1.68 -3.69 -8.24
N LEU A 23 0.79 -4.29 -7.45
CA LEU A 23 0.61 -3.97 -6.04
C LEU A 23 0.74 -5.23 -5.19
N ARG A 24 1.46 -5.12 -4.08
CA ARG A 24 1.50 -6.15 -3.02
C ARG A 24 1.20 -5.49 -1.68
N THR A 25 0.56 -6.24 -0.78
CA THR A 25 0.25 -5.76 0.56
C THR A 25 0.56 -6.80 1.63
N LEU A 26 0.94 -6.31 2.80
CA LEU A 26 1.12 -7.08 4.04
C LEU A 26 0.50 -6.30 5.20
N TRP A 27 0.37 -6.95 6.35
CA TRP A 27 -0.01 -6.26 7.58
C TRP A 27 0.57 -6.99 8.79
N ASP A 28 0.72 -6.28 9.89
CA ASP A 28 0.96 -6.84 11.21
C ASP A 28 0.13 -6.11 12.26
N SER A 29 0.44 -6.32 13.54
CA SER A 29 -0.28 -5.66 14.65
C SER A 29 -0.15 -4.13 14.70
N LYS A 30 0.77 -3.53 13.93
CA LYS A 30 1.13 -2.11 13.97
C LYS A 30 0.89 -1.42 12.65
N TYR A 31 1.19 -2.06 11.53
CA TYR A 31 1.21 -1.42 10.22
C TYR A 31 0.44 -2.22 9.16
N PHE A 32 -0.10 -1.49 8.20
CA PHE A 32 -0.45 -1.96 6.87
C PHE A 32 0.66 -1.57 5.89
N TYR A 33 1.17 -2.54 5.14
CA TYR A 33 2.31 -2.36 4.23
C TYR A 33 1.85 -2.45 2.78
N ILE A 34 2.44 -1.61 1.93
CA ILE A 34 2.17 -1.56 0.50
C ILE A 34 3.49 -1.51 -0.26
N LEU A 35 3.63 -2.35 -1.27
CA LEU A 35 4.64 -2.26 -2.31
C LEU A 35 3.93 -2.00 -3.65
N ALA A 36 4.21 -0.87 -4.27
CA ALA A 36 3.71 -0.50 -5.59
C ALA A 36 4.86 -0.43 -6.59
N GLU A 37 4.83 -1.28 -7.61
CA GLU A 37 5.82 -1.32 -8.69
C GLU A 37 5.19 -0.71 -9.95
N ILE A 38 5.40 0.58 -10.18
CA ILE A 38 4.86 1.32 -11.34
C ILE A 38 5.85 1.22 -12.50
N THR A 39 5.35 0.87 -13.69
CA THR A 39 6.18 0.41 -14.81
C THR A 39 6.02 1.20 -16.10
N THR A 40 5.14 2.21 -16.13
CA THR A 40 4.83 2.96 -17.36
C THR A 40 4.82 4.47 -17.19
N ASP A 41 5.40 5.00 -16.12
CA ASP A 41 5.56 6.44 -15.86
C ASP A 41 7.01 6.78 -15.46
N PRO A 42 7.92 6.90 -16.44
CA PRO A 42 9.30 7.27 -16.17
C PRO A 42 9.50 8.78 -16.01
N ASN A 43 8.48 9.65 -16.08
CA ASN A 43 8.67 11.09 -16.17
C ASN A 43 7.71 11.87 -15.28
N PHE A 44 8.09 12.01 -14.00
CA PHE A 44 7.29 12.73 -13.03
C PHE A 44 6.98 14.18 -13.44
N ASP A 45 5.70 14.49 -13.51
CA ASP A 45 5.10 15.80 -13.60
C ASP A 45 4.47 16.19 -12.25
N PHE A 46 5.09 17.20 -11.66
CA PHE A 46 4.68 17.82 -10.42
C PHE A 46 4.27 19.29 -10.59
N THR A 47 4.05 19.75 -11.81
CA THR A 47 3.86 21.17 -12.15
C THR A 47 2.50 21.72 -11.73
N ALA A 48 1.50 20.86 -11.51
CA ALA A 48 0.23 21.28 -10.92
C ALA A 48 0.40 21.76 -9.46
N SER A 49 -0.54 22.58 -8.99
CA SER A 49 -0.51 23.15 -7.64
C SER A 49 -0.52 22.07 -6.55
N GLN A 50 0.14 22.34 -5.41
CA GLN A 50 0.01 21.51 -4.20
C GLN A 50 -1.41 21.51 -3.64
N SER A 51 -2.28 22.47 -4.00
CA SER A 51 -3.70 22.44 -3.65
C SER A 51 -4.52 21.43 -4.48
N THR A 52 -3.91 20.85 -5.52
CA THR A 52 -4.50 19.88 -6.44
C THR A 52 -3.53 18.71 -6.64
N VAL A 53 -3.08 18.10 -5.54
CA VAL A 53 -2.08 17.01 -5.55
C VAL A 53 -2.48 15.81 -6.42
N TRP A 54 -3.78 15.58 -6.61
CA TRP A 54 -4.31 14.57 -7.53
C TRP A 54 -4.14 14.92 -9.01
N GLU A 55 -3.73 16.14 -9.36
CA GLU A 55 -3.38 16.57 -10.73
C GLU A 55 -1.89 16.33 -11.06
N ARG A 56 -1.14 15.69 -10.15
CA ARG A 56 0.29 15.39 -10.23
C ARG A 56 0.49 13.87 -10.21
N ASP A 57 1.66 13.41 -10.66
CA ASP A 57 2.00 11.98 -10.55
C ASP A 57 2.02 11.54 -9.09
N SER A 58 1.12 10.61 -8.79
CA SER A 58 0.85 10.20 -7.42
C SER A 58 0.23 8.81 -7.32
N LEU A 59 0.48 8.16 -6.19
CA LEU A 59 -0.25 7.01 -5.72
C LEU A 59 -1.25 7.47 -4.64
N GLY A 60 -2.54 7.30 -4.89
CA GLY A 60 -3.58 7.40 -3.88
C GLY A 60 -3.78 6.06 -3.19
N VAL A 61 -3.76 6.01 -1.86
CA VAL A 61 -4.04 4.83 -1.05
C VAL A 61 -5.27 5.07 -0.20
N PHE A 62 -6.21 4.14 -0.22
CA PHE A 62 -7.50 4.26 0.45
C PHE A 62 -7.73 3.05 1.36
N VAL A 63 -8.03 3.28 2.63
CA VAL A 63 -8.29 2.23 3.62
C VAL A 63 -9.53 2.57 4.45
N ASP A 64 -10.55 1.71 4.42
CA ASP A 64 -11.76 1.80 5.24
C ASP A 64 -11.79 0.65 6.27
N TYR A 65 -11.37 0.94 7.50
CA TYR A 65 -11.41 -0.02 8.60
C TYR A 65 -12.80 -0.15 9.26
N SER A 66 -13.72 0.76 8.96
CA SER A 66 -15.13 0.65 9.35
C SER A 66 -15.89 -0.34 8.46
N TYR A 67 -15.37 -0.62 7.26
CA TYR A 67 -15.94 -1.53 6.26
C TYR A 67 -17.42 -1.22 5.95
N LYS A 68 -17.74 0.06 5.80
CA LYS A 68 -19.12 0.51 5.57
C LYS A 68 -19.44 0.46 4.08
N ARG A 69 -20.46 -0.32 3.69
CA ARG A 69 -20.78 -0.61 2.28
C ARG A 69 -22.11 -0.04 1.81
N ASP A 70 -22.51 1.09 2.38
CA ASP A 70 -23.72 1.83 1.99
C ASP A 70 -23.40 2.79 0.82
N GLU A 71 -24.08 2.62 -0.31
CA GLU A 71 -23.86 3.37 -1.54
C GLU A 71 -24.23 4.86 -1.44
N ASN A 72 -25.07 5.23 -0.48
CA ASN A 72 -25.48 6.62 -0.26
C ASN A 72 -24.67 7.30 0.84
N TYR A 73 -23.75 6.57 1.48
CA TYR A 73 -23.00 7.06 2.62
C TYR A 73 -21.64 7.62 2.20
N LYS A 74 -21.44 8.91 2.47
CA LYS A 74 -20.10 9.51 2.45
C LYS A 74 -19.42 9.30 3.79
N TYR A 75 -18.17 8.86 3.76
CA TYR A 75 -17.40 8.70 4.99
C TYR A 75 -17.16 10.05 5.68
N SER A 76 -17.04 10.05 7.00
CA SER A 76 -16.76 11.24 7.80
C SER A 76 -16.21 10.86 9.18
N LEU A 77 -15.10 11.48 9.58
CA LEU A 77 -14.56 11.30 10.93
C LEU A 77 -15.55 11.74 12.02
N ALA A 78 -16.43 12.70 11.73
CA ALA A 78 -17.45 13.17 12.69
C ALA A 78 -18.45 12.06 13.08
N ASN A 79 -18.61 11.05 12.22
CA ASN A 79 -19.46 9.89 12.47
C ASN A 79 -18.68 8.70 13.07
N GLY A 80 -17.39 8.89 13.36
CA GLY A 80 -16.50 7.83 13.87
C GLY A 80 -16.03 6.83 12.81
N ASP A 81 -16.13 7.18 11.52
CA ASP A 81 -15.54 6.33 10.48
C ASP A 81 -14.01 6.34 10.58
N ILE A 82 -13.40 5.18 10.37
CA ILE A 82 -11.95 5.03 10.34
C ILE A 82 -11.53 4.83 8.88
N TYR A 83 -11.47 5.96 8.18
CA TYR A 83 -11.12 6.03 6.75
C TYR A 83 -9.82 6.81 6.55
N GLU A 84 -8.89 6.23 5.81
CA GLU A 84 -7.61 6.84 5.45
C GLU A 84 -7.53 7.03 3.94
N TYR A 85 -7.16 8.24 3.51
CA TYR A 85 -6.81 8.53 2.12
C TYR A 85 -5.47 9.25 2.03
N LEU A 86 -4.44 8.56 1.60
CA LEU A 86 -3.10 9.12 1.42
C LEU A 86 -2.89 9.43 -0.05
N ASN A 87 -2.53 10.67 -0.39
CA ASN A 87 -2.01 10.99 -1.72
C ASN A 87 -0.50 11.19 -1.64
N ILE A 88 0.26 10.24 -2.17
CA ILE A 88 1.73 10.21 -2.11
C ILE A 88 2.24 10.50 -3.50
N GLN A 89 3.04 11.55 -3.68
CA GLN A 89 3.62 11.85 -4.99
C GLN A 89 4.62 10.78 -5.43
N ALA A 90 4.84 10.65 -6.74
CA ALA A 90 5.74 9.65 -7.29
C ALA A 90 7.19 9.72 -6.76
N ASP A 91 7.64 10.87 -6.24
CA ASP A 91 8.94 11.03 -5.57
C ASP A 91 8.92 10.70 -4.07
N GLY A 92 7.83 10.11 -3.56
CA GLY A 92 7.65 9.74 -2.17
C GLY A 92 7.22 10.89 -1.25
N LYS A 93 7.07 12.12 -1.77
CA LYS A 93 6.58 13.22 -0.94
C LYS A 93 5.09 13.07 -0.64
N TYR A 94 4.77 13.11 0.63
CA TYR A 94 3.40 13.13 1.13
C TYR A 94 3.03 14.55 1.54
N TYR A 95 1.91 15.08 1.02
CA TYR A 95 1.44 16.44 1.32
C TYR A 95 0.17 16.46 2.18
N GLY A 96 -0.28 15.30 2.67
CA GLY A 96 -1.50 15.15 3.45
C GLY A 96 -2.64 14.47 2.70
N THR A 97 -3.71 14.20 3.43
CA THR A 97 -4.98 13.69 2.91
C THR A 97 -5.86 14.85 2.43
N TYR A 98 -6.57 14.68 1.31
CA TYR A 98 -7.59 15.63 0.86
C TYR A 98 -8.96 14.95 0.83
N GLY A 99 -9.80 15.23 1.84
CA GLY A 99 -11.17 14.69 2.01
C GLY A 99 -11.52 14.47 3.49
N THR A 100 -12.67 15.00 3.95
CA THR A 100 -13.34 15.05 5.30
C THR A 100 -12.52 15.04 6.61
N SER A 101 -11.21 15.03 6.54
CA SER A 101 -10.26 15.20 7.63
C SER A 101 -8.95 15.56 6.97
N SER A 102 -8.67 16.84 6.87
CA SER A 102 -7.36 17.32 6.39
C SER A 102 -6.33 16.88 7.41
N VAL A 103 -5.66 15.76 7.14
CA VAL A 103 -4.59 15.31 8.01
C VAL A 103 -3.27 15.50 7.31
N LYS A 104 -2.36 16.17 7.99
CA LYS A 104 -1.09 16.58 7.41
C LYS A 104 -0.01 15.54 7.75
N PRO A 105 1.11 15.53 7.02
CA PRO A 105 2.23 14.64 7.32
C PRO A 105 2.70 14.74 8.78
N GLU A 106 2.69 15.94 9.36
CA GLU A 106 3.06 16.17 10.76
C GLU A 106 2.14 15.48 11.79
N ASP A 107 0.90 15.19 11.42
CA ASP A 107 -0.06 14.51 12.29
C ASP A 107 0.14 12.98 12.27
N TYR A 108 0.87 12.46 11.27
CA TYR A 108 1.17 11.03 11.09
C TYR A 108 2.66 10.77 10.81
N PRO A 109 3.55 11.11 11.77
CA PRO A 109 5.00 10.94 11.58
C PRO A 109 5.44 9.47 11.48
N GLU A 110 4.58 8.54 11.85
CA GLU A 110 4.83 7.10 11.81
C GLU A 110 4.57 6.48 10.43
N ILE A 111 4.03 7.25 9.47
CA ILE A 111 3.92 6.81 8.08
C ILE A 111 5.31 6.84 7.45
N LEU A 112 5.79 5.68 7.02
CA LEU A 112 7.10 5.53 6.36
C LEU A 112 6.89 5.35 4.87
N ILE A 113 7.60 6.13 4.06
CA ILE A 113 7.52 6.10 2.61
C ILE A 113 8.93 6.08 2.03
N SER A 114 9.18 5.15 1.12
CA SER A 114 10.35 5.16 0.24
C SER A 114 9.86 5.12 -1.21
N SER A 115 10.48 5.92 -2.09
CA SER A 115 10.22 5.87 -3.52
C SER A 115 11.52 5.92 -4.30
N GLU A 116 11.70 4.99 -5.22
CA GLU A 116 12.86 4.90 -6.08
C GLU A 116 12.43 4.85 -7.55
N LYS A 117 12.84 5.87 -8.31
CA LYS A 117 12.62 5.94 -9.75
C LYS A 117 13.55 4.97 -10.48
N ASN A 118 13.04 4.29 -11.49
CA ASN A 118 13.79 3.43 -12.39
C ASN A 118 13.60 3.87 -13.86
N ALA A 119 14.14 3.09 -14.81
CA ALA A 119 14.13 3.44 -16.23
C ALA A 119 12.72 3.51 -16.86
N THR A 120 11.75 2.78 -16.30
CA THR A 120 10.40 2.64 -16.85
C THR A 120 9.31 3.23 -15.96
N GLY A 121 9.62 3.49 -14.70
CA GLY A 121 8.67 3.94 -13.70
C GLY A 121 9.33 4.15 -12.35
N TYR A 122 8.71 3.62 -11.29
CA TYR A 122 9.19 3.75 -9.92
C TYR A 122 8.68 2.63 -9.02
N VAL A 123 9.41 2.34 -7.96
CA VAL A 123 8.98 1.43 -6.89
C VAL A 123 8.71 2.26 -5.65
N MET A 124 7.57 2.04 -5.01
CA MET A 124 7.19 2.73 -3.78
C MET A 124 6.86 1.71 -2.68
N GLU A 125 7.47 1.89 -1.52
CA GLU A 125 7.22 1.12 -0.31
C GLU A 125 6.59 2.04 0.75
N ILE A 126 5.49 1.59 1.35
CA ILE A 126 4.72 2.39 2.31
C ILE A 126 4.38 1.52 3.52
N ALA A 127 4.61 2.04 4.72
CA ALA A 127 4.09 1.49 5.97
C ALA A 127 3.15 2.51 6.61
N ILE A 128 1.88 2.11 6.81
CA ILE A 128 0.82 2.95 7.35
C ILE A 128 0.43 2.39 8.72
N PRO A 129 0.54 3.15 9.83
CA PRO A 129 0.06 2.71 11.13
C PRO A 129 -1.42 2.35 11.07
N LEU A 130 -1.83 1.28 11.75
CA LEU A 130 -3.24 0.90 11.81
C LEU A 130 -4.04 1.91 12.66
N SER A 131 -4.94 2.67 12.04
CA SER A 131 -5.87 3.53 12.79
C SER A 131 -6.91 2.76 13.59
N LYS A 132 -7.15 1.48 13.28
CA LYS A 132 -8.05 0.60 14.04
C LYS A 132 -7.26 -0.36 14.92
N PRO A 133 -7.21 -0.16 16.25
CA PRO A 133 -6.56 -1.11 17.13
C PRO A 133 -7.33 -2.44 17.17
N GLY A 134 -6.60 -3.55 17.28
CA GLY A 134 -7.19 -4.87 17.51
C GLY A 134 -7.83 -5.51 16.27
N LEU A 135 -7.41 -5.13 15.06
CA LEU A 135 -7.74 -5.85 13.82
C LEU A 135 -7.39 -7.34 13.95
N LYS A 136 -8.28 -8.20 13.42
CA LYS A 136 -8.14 -9.66 13.55
C LYS A 136 -7.97 -10.34 12.20
N ILE A 137 -7.29 -11.48 12.21
CA ILE A 137 -7.31 -12.41 11.09
C ILE A 137 -8.77 -12.74 10.73
N GLY A 138 -9.07 -12.73 9.44
CA GLY A 138 -10.40 -12.94 8.86
C GLY A 138 -11.26 -11.68 8.80
N GLU A 139 -10.83 -10.57 9.41
CA GLU A 139 -11.55 -9.30 9.34
C GLU A 139 -11.46 -8.69 7.93
N LYS A 140 -12.51 -8.00 7.53
CA LYS A 140 -12.59 -7.34 6.23
C LYS A 140 -12.31 -5.86 6.35
N VAL A 141 -11.52 -5.35 5.43
CA VAL A 141 -11.17 -3.93 5.32
C VAL A 141 -11.46 -3.48 3.89
N GLY A 142 -11.99 -2.27 3.74
CA GLY A 142 -12.12 -1.65 2.44
C GLY A 142 -10.76 -1.13 2.00
N PHE A 143 -10.35 -1.44 0.79
CA PHE A 143 -9.03 -1.07 0.32
C PHE A 143 -9.05 -0.77 -1.17
N ASP A 144 -8.30 0.25 -1.57
CA ASP A 144 -7.98 0.49 -2.96
C ASP A 144 -6.71 1.33 -3.11
N VAL A 145 -6.16 1.31 -4.31
CA VAL A 145 -5.14 2.26 -4.73
C VAL A 145 -5.52 2.86 -6.07
N ASN A 146 -5.12 4.11 -6.30
CA ASN A 146 -5.10 4.69 -7.62
C ASN A 146 -3.73 5.25 -7.97
N ILE A 147 -3.42 5.30 -9.26
CA ILE A 147 -2.28 6.03 -9.79
C ILE A 147 -2.85 7.16 -10.64
N CYS A 148 -2.46 8.39 -10.33
CA CYS A 148 -2.69 9.53 -11.20
C CYS A 148 -1.46 9.71 -12.10
N GLU A 149 -1.68 9.76 -13.41
CA GLU A 149 -0.69 10.17 -14.41
C GLU A 149 -0.95 11.63 -14.77
N ALA A 150 0.06 12.48 -14.73
CA ALA A 150 0.02 13.88 -15.09
C ALA A 150 0.89 14.20 -16.32
N ASP A 151 0.43 15.17 -17.11
CA ASP A 151 1.20 15.75 -18.20
C ASP A 151 0.88 17.23 -18.35
N SER A 152 1.93 18.05 -18.29
CA SER A 152 1.88 19.50 -18.39
C SER A 152 0.91 20.14 -17.38
N GLY A 153 0.94 19.66 -16.13
CA GLY A 153 0.21 20.22 -14.99
C GLY A 153 -1.27 19.82 -14.93
N LYS A 154 -1.63 18.73 -15.59
CA LYS A 154 -2.98 18.17 -15.58
C LYS A 154 -2.91 16.66 -15.49
N ARG A 155 -3.82 16.07 -14.71
CA ARG A 155 -4.04 14.63 -14.75
C ARG A 155 -4.60 14.21 -16.10
N VAL A 156 -3.87 13.32 -16.77
CA VAL A 156 -4.28 12.71 -18.03
C VAL A 156 -4.79 11.29 -17.82
N GLY A 157 -4.38 10.61 -16.76
CA GLY A 157 -4.75 9.22 -16.51
C GLY A 157 -5.08 8.94 -15.05
N VAL A 158 -6.03 8.02 -14.83
CA VAL A 158 -6.21 7.35 -13.55
C VAL A 158 -6.31 5.86 -13.78
N THR A 159 -5.56 5.11 -12.99
CA THR A 159 -5.58 3.65 -12.97
C THR A 159 -5.84 3.20 -11.54
N ALA A 160 -6.70 2.21 -11.31
CA ALA A 160 -7.04 1.75 -9.96
C ALA A 160 -6.99 0.23 -9.81
N TRP A 161 -6.86 -0.26 -8.56
CA TRP A 161 -6.90 -1.69 -8.27
C TRP A 161 -8.32 -2.25 -8.42
N ASN A 162 -9.31 -1.60 -7.81
CA ASN A 162 -10.70 -1.84 -8.18
C ASN A 162 -11.12 -0.86 -9.28
N ALA A 163 -11.05 -1.28 -10.54
CA ALA A 163 -11.38 -0.45 -11.70
C ALA A 163 -12.81 0.15 -11.71
N ASN A 164 -13.73 -0.39 -10.89
CA ASN A 164 -15.08 0.14 -10.73
C ASN A 164 -15.21 1.15 -9.60
N ALA A 165 -14.13 1.40 -8.84
CA ALA A 165 -14.13 2.28 -7.68
C ALA A 165 -14.05 3.75 -8.09
N THR A 166 -15.09 4.20 -8.79
CA THR A 166 -15.28 5.60 -9.08
C THR A 166 -15.60 6.35 -7.78
N ASP A 167 -15.00 7.51 -7.56
CA ASP A 167 -15.28 8.35 -6.38
C ASP A 167 -14.90 7.75 -5.02
N MET A 168 -13.88 6.89 -4.96
CA MET A 168 -13.26 6.40 -3.71
C MET A 168 -12.83 7.53 -2.75
N TRP A 169 -12.60 8.73 -3.26
CA TRP A 169 -12.31 9.93 -2.45
C TRP A 169 -13.53 10.49 -1.69
N GLN A 170 -14.74 9.94 -1.89
CA GLN A 170 -15.94 10.30 -1.12
C GLN A 170 -16.69 9.09 -0.56
N TYR A 171 -16.61 7.93 -1.22
CA TYR A 171 -17.50 6.80 -0.99
C TYR A 171 -16.70 5.53 -0.70
N SER A 172 -16.79 5.00 0.52
CA SER A 172 -16.00 3.81 0.90
C SER A 172 -16.62 2.49 0.41
N ASN A 173 -17.91 2.49 0.04
CA ASN A 173 -18.57 1.31 -0.53
C ASN A 173 -17.97 0.89 -1.88
N VAL A 174 -17.36 1.83 -2.62
CA VAL A 174 -16.77 1.56 -3.93
C VAL A 174 -15.39 0.91 -3.84
N LEU A 175 -14.72 0.99 -2.68
CA LEU A 175 -13.42 0.36 -2.48
C LEU A 175 -13.52 -1.15 -2.68
N GLY A 176 -12.42 -1.77 -3.12
CA GLY A 176 -12.25 -3.20 -3.05
C GLY A 176 -12.37 -3.73 -1.62
N THR A 177 -12.39 -5.06 -1.49
CA THR A 177 -12.38 -5.74 -0.19
C THR A 177 -11.09 -6.51 -0.06
N ILE A 178 -10.39 -6.30 1.05
CA ILE A 178 -9.33 -7.16 1.51
C ILE A 178 -9.80 -7.94 2.74
N THR A 179 -9.25 -9.12 2.96
CA THR A 179 -9.48 -9.94 4.16
C THR A 179 -8.14 -10.22 4.80
N LEU A 180 -7.98 -9.86 6.06
CA LEU A 180 -6.72 -9.94 6.78
C LEU A 180 -6.33 -11.40 7.00
N GLY A 181 -5.24 -11.84 6.37
CA GLY A 181 -4.72 -13.20 6.52
C GLY A 181 -3.84 -13.36 7.75
N GLY A 182 -3.67 -14.61 8.19
CA GLY A 182 -2.62 -15.00 9.14
C GLY A 182 -1.39 -15.54 8.40
N SER A 183 -0.25 -15.70 9.09
CA SER A 183 0.90 -16.35 8.47
C SER A 183 0.62 -17.82 8.12
N ASN A 184 0.82 -18.18 6.85
CA ASN A 184 1.21 -19.54 6.48
C ASN A 184 2.73 -19.69 6.64
N ALA A 185 3.26 -19.36 7.83
CA ALA A 185 4.60 -19.81 8.16
C ALA A 185 4.57 -21.35 8.08
N PRO A 186 5.55 -22.01 7.43
CA PRO A 186 5.75 -23.43 7.66
C PRO A 186 5.71 -23.65 9.17
N LYS A 187 4.89 -24.58 9.67
CA LYS A 187 5.04 -25.04 11.05
C LYS A 187 6.52 -25.32 11.22
N GLU A 188 7.17 -24.66 12.18
CA GLU A 188 8.44 -25.16 12.67
C GLU A 188 8.15 -26.61 13.09
N GLU A 189 8.63 -27.57 12.30
CA GLU A 189 8.77 -28.93 12.81
C GLU A 189 9.61 -28.81 14.09
N PRO A 190 9.28 -29.58 15.15
CA PRO A 190 10.05 -29.53 16.39
C PRO A 190 11.53 -29.64 16.05
N LYS A 191 12.29 -28.59 16.36
CA LYS A 191 13.73 -28.59 16.22
C LYS A 191 14.23 -29.73 17.12
N GLU A 192 14.67 -30.84 16.53
CA GLU A 192 15.46 -31.80 17.30
C GLU A 192 16.65 -31.02 17.87
N GLU A 193 16.82 -31.12 19.20
CA GLU A 193 17.96 -30.52 19.89
C GLU A 193 19.24 -31.03 19.22
N PRO A 194 20.17 -30.14 18.82
CA PRO A 194 21.45 -30.60 18.33
C PRO A 194 22.20 -31.25 19.49
N GLU A 195 22.55 -32.52 19.34
CA GLU A 195 23.55 -33.15 20.19
C GLU A 195 24.82 -32.31 20.13
N THR A 196 25.34 -31.99 21.31
CA THR A 196 26.56 -31.20 21.49
C THR A 196 27.74 -31.97 20.91
N ASP A 197 28.38 -31.43 19.88
CA ASP A 197 29.75 -31.81 19.58
C ASP A 197 30.61 -30.57 19.37
N ASP A 198 31.66 -30.52 20.18
CA ASP A 198 32.56 -29.40 20.42
C ASP A 198 33.71 -29.46 19.40
N ASN A 199 33.73 -28.59 18.38
CA ASN A 199 35.00 -28.18 17.82
C ASN A 199 34.97 -26.82 17.10
N THR A 200 35.92 -26.00 17.50
CA THR A 200 36.15 -24.62 17.09
C THR A 200 36.86 -24.56 15.73
N THR A 201 36.42 -23.70 14.81
CA THR A 201 37.29 -22.85 13.96
C THR A 201 36.47 -21.75 13.26
N SER A 202 36.82 -20.49 13.51
CA SER A 202 36.30 -19.32 12.79
C SER A 202 36.84 -19.24 11.36
N PRO A 203 36.07 -18.67 10.40
CA PRO A 203 36.66 -17.98 9.28
C PRO A 203 36.32 -16.48 9.23
N THR A 204 37.31 -15.80 8.67
CA THR A 204 37.55 -14.37 8.50
C THR A 204 36.63 -13.70 7.48
N THR A 205 36.47 -12.39 7.71
CA THR A 205 36.01 -11.29 6.85
C THR A 205 36.15 -11.49 5.33
N GLY A 206 35.05 -11.26 4.60
CA GLY A 206 35.02 -11.10 3.15
C GLY A 206 33.66 -10.55 2.69
N ASP A 207 33.70 -9.49 1.89
CA ASP A 207 32.59 -8.66 1.37
C ASP A 207 31.30 -9.38 0.96
N PHE A 208 30.16 -8.85 1.44
CA PHE A 208 28.91 -8.83 0.68
C PHE A 208 28.18 -7.49 0.92
N THR A 209 28.39 -6.56 -0.02
CA THR A 209 27.56 -5.37 -0.23
C THR A 209 26.25 -5.78 -0.91
N ALA A 210 25.23 -6.02 -0.09
CA ALA A 210 23.82 -5.83 -0.43
C ALA A 210 23.03 -5.82 0.88
N LEU A 211 22.94 -4.65 1.52
CA LEU A 211 22.08 -4.47 2.67
C LEU A 211 20.63 -4.38 2.16
N MET A 212 20.01 -5.52 1.83
CA MET A 212 18.57 -5.60 2.00
C MET A 212 18.33 -5.47 3.50
N VAL A 213 17.73 -4.36 3.93
CA VAL A 213 17.14 -4.26 5.26
C VAL A 213 15.88 -5.13 5.26
N ALA A 214 16.08 -6.45 5.24
CA ALA A 214 15.16 -7.36 5.88
C ALA A 214 15.31 -7.12 7.38
N ALA A 215 14.64 -6.08 7.88
CA ALA A 215 14.47 -5.92 9.32
C ALA A 215 13.84 -7.21 9.84
N VAL A 216 14.60 -7.93 10.65
CA VAL A 216 14.20 -9.17 11.30
C VAL A 216 12.91 -8.91 12.07
N LEU A 217 11.80 -9.46 11.55
CA LEU A 217 10.54 -9.62 12.26
C LEU A 217 10.75 -10.60 13.41
N ALA A 218 11.27 -10.10 14.52
CA ALA A 218 11.29 -10.79 15.81
C ALA A 218 10.26 -10.17 16.76
N SER A 219 8.99 -10.19 16.35
CA SER A 219 7.84 -10.28 17.25
C SER A 219 6.63 -10.72 16.43
N ALA A 220 6.17 -11.97 16.63
CA ALA A 220 4.88 -12.55 16.21
C ALA A 220 4.20 -11.90 14.97
N GLY A 221 4.46 -12.46 13.80
CA GLY A 221 4.09 -11.87 12.50
C GLY A 221 2.64 -12.04 12.03
N SER A 222 2.44 -11.88 10.72
CA SER A 222 1.39 -12.52 9.90
C SER A 222 1.60 -12.20 8.40
N ALA A 223 1.14 -13.09 7.52
CA ALA A 223 1.35 -13.03 6.07
C ALA A 223 0.02 -12.88 5.29
N LEU A 224 0.16 -12.37 4.05
CA LEU A 224 -0.71 -12.41 2.88
C LEU A 224 -2.22 -12.07 3.04
N ILE A 225 -2.63 -10.96 2.41
CA ILE A 225 -4.01 -10.46 2.36
C ILE A 225 -4.57 -10.57 0.94
N ILE A 226 -5.37 -11.59 0.57
CA ILE A 226 -6.05 -11.56 -0.75
C ILE A 226 -7.44 -12.23 -0.75
N SER A 227 -8.46 -11.47 -1.18
CA SER A 227 -9.62 -11.99 -1.93
C SER A 227 -10.42 -10.83 -2.57
N LYS A 228 -10.37 -10.71 -3.90
CA LYS A 228 -11.34 -9.91 -4.67
C LYS A 228 -12.69 -10.63 -4.66
N LYS A 229 -13.68 -10.12 -3.93
CA LYS A 229 -15.08 -10.55 -4.14
C LYS A 229 -15.71 -9.62 -5.16
N LYS A 230 -15.95 -10.12 -6.39
CA LYS A 230 -16.91 -9.47 -7.31
C LYS A 230 -18.26 -9.44 -6.60
N VAL A 231 -18.77 -8.25 -6.29
CA VAL A 231 -20.21 -8.09 -6.04
C VAL A 231 -20.88 -8.31 -7.40
N LYS A 232 -21.84 -9.23 -7.43
CA LYS A 232 -22.65 -9.52 -8.63
C LYS A 232 -23.59 -8.37 -8.90
#